data_AF-A0A1X7KAJ4-F1
#
_entry.id   AF-A0A1X7KAJ4-F1
#
_cell.length_a   1.000
_cell.length_b   1.000
_cell.length_c   1.000
_cell.angle_alpha   90.00
_cell.angle_beta   90.00
_cell.angle_gamma   90.00
#
_symmetry.space_group_name_H-M   'P 1'
#
loop_
_entity.id
_entity.type
_entity.pdbx_description
1 polymer ?
#
loop_
_entity_poly.entity_id
_entity_poly.type
_entity_poly.pdbx_seq_one_letter_code
_entity_poly.pdbx_strand_id
1 'polypeptide(L)'
;MKKTYKEENGFLFLCESIGGNELKTLISNEKLNVWTDKNEIQADGKDKALINVEVLRYDDLKLTDYQGSLTIQIIGTDINHQVSLKKGSITFPFISSRSGNYKIIISLDNQTFEEISIVAVN
;
A
#
# COMPACT_ATOMS: atom_id res chain seq x y z
N MET A 1 -5.15 -23.63 -12.90
CA MET A 1 -5.40 -22.39 -13.65
C MET A 1 -4.10 -21.63 -13.80
N LYS A 2 -3.76 -21.15 -15.00
CA LYS A 2 -2.58 -20.29 -15.23
C LYS A 2 -3.08 -18.85 -15.34
N LYS A 3 -2.57 -17.97 -14.47
CA LYS A 3 -2.78 -16.52 -14.53
C LYS A 3 -1.64 -15.92 -15.36
N THR A 4 -1.95 -15.05 -16.30
CA THR A 4 -0.95 -14.29 -17.07
C THR A 4 -1.33 -12.81 -17.10
N TYR A 5 -0.33 -11.95 -17.10
CA TYR A 5 -0.51 -10.50 -17.19
C TYR A 5 -0.23 -10.05 -18.62
N LYS A 6 -1.09 -9.20 -19.18
CA LYS A 6 -0.94 -8.70 -20.55
C LYS A 6 -1.24 -7.21 -20.61
N GLU A 7 -0.34 -6.44 -21.20
CA GLU A 7 -0.55 -5.02 -21.47
C GLU A 7 -1.14 -4.83 -22.88
N GLU A 8 -2.26 -4.13 -22.98
CA GLU A 8 -2.92 -3.80 -24.25
C GLU A 8 -3.37 -2.32 -24.20
N ASN A 9 -2.95 -1.51 -25.18
CA ASN A 9 -3.28 -0.08 -25.26
C ASN A 9 -2.93 0.74 -24.00
N GLY A 10 -1.87 0.37 -23.27
CA GLY A 10 -1.46 1.02 -22.02
C GLY A 10 -2.27 0.60 -20.78
N PHE A 11 -3.18 -0.37 -20.92
CA PHE A 11 -3.93 -0.97 -19.83
C PHE A 11 -3.39 -2.36 -19.50
N LEU A 12 -3.30 -2.69 -18.22
CA LEU A 12 -2.90 -4.01 -17.76
C LEU A 12 -4.12 -4.91 -17.56
N PHE A 13 -4.07 -6.12 -18.10
CA PHE A 13 -5.11 -7.13 -17.94
C PHE A 13 -4.57 -8.36 -17.22
N LEU A 14 -5.32 -8.86 -16.25
CA LEU A 14 -5.19 -10.22 -15.74
C LEU A 14 -5.99 -11.14 -16.67
N CYS A 15 -5.28 -12.03 -17.35
CA CYS A 15 -5.87 -13.07 -18.20
C CYS A 15 -5.92 -14.40 -17.44
N GLU A 16 -7.12 -14.97 -17.30
CA GLU A 16 -7.35 -16.29 -16.70
C GLU A 16 -8.03 -17.22 -17.72
N SER A 17 -7.47 -18.42 -17.90
CA SER A 17 -8.13 -19.46 -18.70
C SER A 17 -9.07 -20.29 -17.83
N ILE A 18 -10.37 -20.20 -18.10
CA ILE A 18 -11.42 -20.96 -17.41
C ILE A 18 -12.24 -21.71 -18.46
N GLY A 19 -12.15 -23.05 -18.45
CA GLY A 19 -12.96 -23.91 -19.32
C GLY A 19 -12.74 -23.69 -20.83
N GLY A 20 -11.54 -23.25 -21.25
CA GLY A 20 -11.23 -22.97 -22.66
C GLY A 20 -11.54 -21.53 -23.11
N ASN A 21 -12.19 -20.73 -22.26
CA ASN A 21 -12.37 -19.29 -22.49
C ASN A 21 -11.30 -18.49 -21.75
N GLU A 22 -10.89 -17.36 -22.32
CA GLU A 22 -10.02 -16.37 -21.66
C GLU A 22 -10.88 -15.27 -21.06
N LEU A 23 -10.84 -15.13 -19.73
CA LEU A 23 -11.38 -13.98 -19.02
C LEU A 23 -10.27 -12.94 -18.91
N LYS A 24 -10.57 -11.72 -19.36
CA LYS A 24 -9.70 -10.55 -19.20
C LYS A 24 -10.29 -9.60 -18.18
N THR A 25 -9.57 -9.37 -17.09
CA THR A 25 -9.94 -8.39 -16.08
C THR A 25 -8.97 -7.22 -16.17
N LEU A 26 -9.49 -6.02 -16.39
CA LEU A 26 -8.69 -4.79 -16.28
C LEU A 26 -8.20 -4.65 -14.85
N ILE A 27 -6.90 -4.46 -14.67
CA ILE A 27 -6.26 -4.26 -13.36
C ILE A 27 -5.39 -2.99 -13.39
N SER A 28 -5.16 -2.40 -12.22
CA SER A 28 -4.19 -1.31 -12.08
C SER A 28 -2.80 -1.81 -12.49
N ASN A 29 -2.04 -0.93 -13.15
CA ASN A 29 -0.67 -1.23 -13.55
C ASN A 29 0.29 -1.13 -12.35
N GLU A 30 -0.20 -0.52 -11.27
CA GLU A 30 0.51 -0.17 -10.06
C GLU A 30 0.19 -1.15 -8.92
N LYS A 31 1.21 -1.43 -8.13
CA LYS A 31 1.10 -2.10 -6.83
C LYS A 31 1.83 -1.33 -5.77
N LEU A 32 1.40 -1.48 -4.53
CA LEU A 32 2.09 -0.92 -3.39
C LEU A 32 3.02 -1.97 -2.79
N ASN A 33 4.24 -1.56 -2.48
CA ASN A 33 5.11 -2.27 -1.56
C ASN A 33 5.17 -1.47 -0.27
N VAL A 34 4.68 -2.07 0.82
CA VAL A 34 4.59 -1.41 2.12
C VAL A 34 5.33 -2.23 3.16
N TRP A 35 6.19 -1.58 3.93
CA TRP A 35 6.87 -2.21 5.06
C TRP A 35 7.13 -1.19 6.16
N THR A 36 7.39 -1.69 7.36
CA THR A 36 7.81 -0.84 8.49
C THR A 36 9.12 -1.33 9.06
N ASP A 37 9.90 -0.41 9.63
CA ASP A 37 11.15 -0.73 10.34
C ASP A 37 10.90 -1.53 11.63
N LYS A 38 9.72 -1.38 12.24
CA LYS A 38 9.29 -2.17 13.40
C LYS A 38 7.78 -2.24 13.54
N ASN A 39 7.30 -3.37 14.06
CA ASN A 39 5.88 -3.62 14.30
C ASN A 39 5.45 -3.34 15.75
N GLU A 40 6.36 -2.86 16.59
CA GLU A 40 6.09 -2.52 17.99
C GLU A 40 6.70 -1.15 18.35
N ILE A 41 5.96 -0.31 19.05
CA ILE A 41 6.41 0.99 19.57
C ILE A 41 6.05 1.15 21.04
N GLN A 42 6.79 2.00 21.75
CA GLN A 42 6.37 2.49 23.07
C GLN A 42 5.24 3.52 22.93
N ALA A 43 4.20 3.41 23.75
CA ALA A 43 3.04 4.29 23.78
C ALA A 43 3.32 5.60 24.54
N ASP A 44 4.49 6.21 24.32
CA ASP A 44 4.97 7.39 25.06
C ASP A 44 4.81 8.71 24.28
N GLY A 45 4.22 8.64 23.07
CA GLY A 45 4.08 9.79 22.17
C GLY A 45 5.39 10.28 21.54
N LYS A 46 6.48 9.52 21.65
CA LYS A 46 7.81 9.84 21.09
C LYS A 46 8.36 8.72 20.23
N ASP A 47 8.20 7.48 20.68
CA ASP A 47 8.63 6.33 19.92
C ASP A 47 7.78 6.17 18.66
N LYS A 48 8.45 5.86 17.55
CA LYS A 48 7.83 5.88 16.22
C LYS A 48 8.24 4.69 15.40
N ALA A 49 7.28 4.15 14.66
CA ALA A 49 7.53 3.22 13.57
C ALA A 49 7.53 4.00 12.25
N LEU A 50 8.53 3.77 11.41
CA LEU A 50 8.61 4.35 10.08
C LEU A 50 7.97 3.39 9.10
N ILE A 51 6.86 3.84 8.49
CA ILE A 51 6.14 3.12 7.46
C ILE A 51 6.65 3.62 6.12
N ASN A 52 7.22 2.73 5.33
CA ASN A 52 7.73 3.02 4.00
C ASN A 52 6.78 2.47 2.96
N VAL A 53 6.53 3.27 1.93
CA VAL A 53 5.66 2.91 0.81
C VAL A 53 6.39 3.20 -0.48
N GLU A 54 6.37 2.24 -1.38
CA GLU A 54 6.84 2.38 -2.75
C GLU A 54 5.74 1.95 -3.74
N VAL A 55 5.60 2.71 -4.82
CA VAL A 55 4.78 2.33 -5.96
C VAL A 55 5.66 1.56 -6.94
N LEU A 56 5.26 0.32 -7.17
CA LEU A 56 5.87 -0.57 -8.15
C LEU A 56 4.89 -0.78 -9.29
N ARG A 57 5.40 -1.18 -10.45
CA ARG A 57 4.60 -1.80 -11.50
C ARG A 57 4.27 -3.24 -11.09
N TYR A 58 3.26 -3.84 -11.72
CA TYR A 58 2.85 -5.23 -11.46
C TYR A 58 4.02 -6.25 -11.43
N ASP A 59 5.07 -6.01 -12.21
CA ASP A 59 6.26 -6.86 -12.33
C ASP A 59 7.43 -6.47 -11.39
N ASP A 60 7.15 -5.76 -10.29
CA ASP A 60 8.13 -5.32 -9.29
C ASP A 60 9.09 -4.21 -9.75
N LEU A 61 8.90 -3.65 -10.95
CA LEU A 61 9.68 -2.49 -11.37
C LEU A 61 9.27 -1.25 -10.58
N LYS A 62 10.21 -0.62 -9.87
CA LYS A 62 9.95 0.63 -9.16
C LYS A 62 9.60 1.78 -10.11
N LEU A 63 8.49 2.46 -9.86
CA LEU A 63 8.02 3.59 -10.66
C LEU A 63 8.57 4.92 -10.09
N THR A 64 9.84 5.22 -10.37
CA THR A 64 10.54 6.38 -9.77
C THR A 64 10.03 7.74 -10.22
N ASP A 65 9.27 7.82 -11.31
CA ASP A 65 8.67 9.07 -11.80
C ASP A 65 7.18 9.16 -11.50
N TYR A 66 6.63 8.18 -10.78
CA TYR A 66 5.21 8.15 -10.45
C TYR A 66 4.83 9.32 -9.55
N GLN A 67 3.76 10.00 -9.93
CA GLN A 67 3.08 11.04 -9.16
C GLN A 67 1.65 10.60 -8.90
N GLY A 68 1.24 10.66 -7.65
CA GLY A 68 -0.10 10.28 -7.21
C GLY A 68 -0.28 10.60 -5.73
N SER A 69 -1.44 10.21 -5.19
CA SER A 69 -1.75 10.42 -3.78
C SER A 69 -1.96 9.09 -3.07
N LEU A 70 -1.41 9.00 -1.86
CA LEU A 70 -1.75 7.93 -0.94
C LEU A 70 -2.73 8.44 0.09
N THR A 71 -3.73 7.62 0.40
CA THR A 71 -4.57 7.77 1.59
C THR A 71 -4.08 6.78 2.63
N ILE A 72 -3.73 7.26 3.82
CA ILE A 72 -3.33 6.45 4.96
C ILE A 72 -4.45 6.55 6.01
N GLN A 73 -5.10 5.44 6.28
CA GLN A 73 -6.17 5.32 7.27
C GLN A 73 -5.71 4.47 8.44
N ILE A 74 -5.95 4.94 9.67
CA ILE A 74 -5.63 4.19 10.89
C ILE A 74 -6.96 3.71 11.51
N ILE A 75 -7.23 2.41 11.43
CA ILE A 75 -8.49 1.82 11.89
C ILE A 75 -8.63 1.97 13.40
N GLY A 76 -9.83 2.34 13.83
CA GLY A 76 -10.12 2.67 15.24
C GLY A 76 -9.78 4.12 15.61
N THR A 77 -9.36 4.92 14.63
CA THR A 77 -9.20 6.37 14.77
C THR A 77 -9.90 7.07 13.59
N ASP A 78 -10.29 8.33 13.76
CA ASP A 78 -10.80 9.17 12.66
C ASP A 78 -9.67 9.77 11.80
N ILE A 79 -8.45 9.24 11.94
CA ILE A 79 -7.26 9.79 11.29
C ILE A 79 -7.16 9.23 9.87
N ASN A 80 -7.32 10.12 8.90
CA ASN A 80 -7.03 9.91 7.50
C ASN A 80 -5.99 10.95 7.04
N HIS A 81 -4.84 10.48 6.58
CA HIS A 81 -3.82 11.33 5.99
C HIS A 81 -3.81 11.15 4.48
N GLN A 82 -3.97 12.23 3.74
CA GLN A 82 -3.65 12.23 2.32
C GLN A 82 -2.24 12.77 2.13
N VAL A 83 -1.38 12.00 1.47
CA VAL A 83 0.02 12.35 1.25
C VAL A 83 0.39 12.21 -0.21
N SER A 84 1.06 13.22 -0.76
CA SER A 84 1.56 13.18 -2.13
C SER A 84 2.83 12.35 -2.19
N LEU A 85 2.91 11.46 -3.17
CA LEU A 85 4.13 10.70 -3.44
C LEU A 85 5.19 11.60 -4.08
N LYS A 86 6.44 11.41 -3.65
CA LYS A 86 7.61 12.00 -4.33
C LYS A 86 8.43 10.86 -4.92
N LYS A 87 8.59 10.88 -6.24
CA LYS A 87 9.34 9.86 -6.98
C LYS A 87 8.84 8.42 -6.71
N GLY A 88 7.51 8.25 -6.65
CA GLY A 88 6.89 6.95 -6.37
C GLY A 88 7.12 6.39 -4.97
N SER A 89 7.60 7.19 -4.01
CA SER A 89 7.84 6.72 -2.63
C SER A 89 7.47 7.73 -1.57
N ILE A 90 7.22 7.24 -0.34
CA ILE A 90 7.12 8.06 0.87
C ILE A 90 7.50 7.26 2.12
N THR A 91 7.97 7.96 3.15
CA THR A 91 8.08 7.43 4.51
C THR A 91 7.17 8.23 5.43
N PHE A 92 6.29 7.55 6.14
CA PHE A 92 5.34 8.12 7.10
C PHE A 92 5.66 7.64 8.52
N PRO A 93 5.87 8.54 9.50
CA PRO A 93 6.06 8.15 10.89
C PRO A 93 4.71 7.89 11.58
N PHE A 94 4.53 6.69 12.13
CA PHE A 94 3.43 6.39 13.05
C PHE A 94 3.90 6.52 14.50
N ILE A 95 3.15 7.26 15.30
CA ILE A 95 3.40 7.54 16.73
C ILE A 95 2.08 7.38 17.48
N SER A 96 2.12 6.82 18.68
CA SER A 96 0.96 6.77 19.58
C SER A 96 1.34 7.08 21.02
N SER A 97 0.41 7.71 21.76
CA SER A 97 0.47 7.88 23.21
C SER A 97 -0.48 6.94 23.97
N ARG A 98 -1.07 5.98 23.24
CA ARG A 98 -1.99 4.98 23.77
C ARG A 98 -1.53 3.60 23.36
N SER A 99 -1.54 2.66 24.30
CA SER A 99 -1.29 1.26 24.00
C SER A 99 -2.47 0.64 23.24
N GLY A 100 -2.18 -0.33 22.39
CA GLY A 100 -3.18 -1.01 21.58
C GLY A 100 -2.63 -1.58 20.28
N ASN A 101 -3.49 -2.29 19.56
CA ASN A 101 -3.21 -2.81 18.22
C ASN A 101 -3.78 -1.87 17.18
N TYR A 102 -2.93 -1.38 16.27
CA TYR A 102 -3.31 -0.47 15.20
C TYR A 102 -3.21 -1.18 13.86
N LYS A 103 -4.29 -1.12 13.08
CA LYS A 103 -4.28 -1.50 11.67
C LYS A 103 -4.20 -0.23 10.83
N ILE A 104 -3.24 -0.19 9.92
CA ILE A 104 -2.99 0.96 9.06
C ILE A 104 -3.19 0.50 7.63
N ILE A 105 -4.19 1.08 6.98
CA ILE A 105 -4.54 0.81 5.58
C ILE A 105 -3.96 1.93 4.73
N ILE A 106 -3.24 1.57 3.69
CA ILE A 106 -2.63 2.52 2.76
C ILE A 106 -3.21 2.27 1.39
N SER A 107 -3.85 3.27 0.81
CA SER A 107 -4.49 3.19 -0.50
C SER A 107 -3.85 4.12 -1.52
N LEU A 108 -3.58 3.62 -2.73
CA LEU A 108 -3.14 4.41 -3.88
C LEU A 108 -4.32 4.83 -4.73
N ASP A 109 -4.53 6.15 -4.89
CA ASP A 109 -5.60 6.75 -5.68
C ASP A 109 -6.98 6.07 -5.47
N ASN A 110 -7.24 5.65 -4.23
CA ASN A 110 -8.44 4.95 -3.75
C ASN A 110 -8.72 3.57 -4.38
N GLN A 111 -7.73 2.88 -4.95
CA GLN A 111 -7.93 1.58 -5.63
C GLN A 111 -7.12 0.43 -5.03
N THR A 112 -5.81 0.57 -4.92
CA THR A 112 -4.93 -0.48 -4.40
C THR A 112 -4.69 -0.23 -2.93
N PHE A 113 -4.94 -1.21 -2.06
CA PHE A 113 -4.69 -1.07 -0.62
C PHE A 113 -3.74 -2.14 -0.08
N GLU A 114 -2.91 -1.75 0.88
CA GLU A 114 -2.08 -2.64 1.69
C GLU A 114 -2.37 -2.37 3.18
N GLU A 115 -2.26 -3.41 4.01
CA GLU A 115 -2.49 -3.31 5.47
C GLU A 115 -1.19 -3.63 6.21
N ILE A 116 -0.84 -2.78 7.19
CA ILE A 116 0.17 -3.11 8.20
C ILE A 116 -0.44 -3.10 9.60
N SER A 117 0.16 -3.88 10.50
CA SER A 117 -0.20 -3.88 11.92
C SER A 117 0.96 -3.39 12.77
N ILE A 118 0.70 -2.44 13.66
CA ILE A 118 1.65 -1.95 14.66
C ILE A 118 1.03 -2.09 16.04
N VAL A 119 1.79 -2.60 16.99
CA VAL A 119 1.42 -2.69 18.41
C VAL A 119 2.07 -1.54 19.16
N ALA A 120 1.30 -0.77 19.93
CA ALA A 120 1.84 0.17 20.90
C ALA A 120 1.76 -0.46 22.30
N VAL A 121 2.90 -0.57 22.99
CA VAL A 121 3.04 -1.17 24.32
C VAL A 121 3.42 -0.10 25.35
N ASN A 122 3.17 -0.37 26.63
CA ASN A 122 3.57 0.52 27.74
C ASN A 122 4.96 0.17 28.26
#